data_AF-A0A4Y2B3B6-F1
#
_entry.id   AF-A0A4Y2B3B6-F1
#
_cell.length_a   1.000
_cell.length_b   1.000
_cell.length_c   1.000
_cell.angle_alpha   90.00
_cell.angle_beta   90.00
_cell.angle_gamma   90.00
#
_symmetry.space_group_name_H-M   'P 1'
#
loop_
_entity.id
_entity.type
_entity.pdbx_description
1 polymer ?
#
loop_
_entity_poly.entity_id
_entity_poly.type
_entity_poly.pdbx_seq_one_letter_code
_entity_poly.pdbx_strand_id
1 'polypeptide(L)'
;MSDFKESRWLFEEGSRNFEPCWKTKGRPRWCPSFQIPELWRLFYVEENRMTEICAKVLKLKAPTNLKKVCDVNKNENEIVKQLREKAHKLKFRLLDIQNQNQILRKELKIAKKVLSNEIPEIRGGEFRGNEEEAVCLRIKIAELQKQIEELEGTSDERKDGKIAYPEEDTKHRAKSSNQPKKQSPTEQLVAGCVEVKAKLEYWKNRNAELEKLSEHLRLELNRLLDKGEDNRRIQSEYAGLERELRARQAERLEMRCKLDTAKTKNGQLSEEVALLREDVDRIRSKTEDDNMLREALTSQQGNFQDLIERQKLLGESDHRRFREDLRGVQVKYTTSCNMLEQLKEISAEKESVLHELQDYKDLLTYAKDEMDEKKENCNPNLPEMATKDSENPEDPQRVETDPMPPPDPELWDECEKFVRYFISAQEEVEQLAEIAINNNRKLNEWQEQLRQSKTTSAQKNAELRGLQESIKTQEGLTSFKGGKPEADTSCIMDELLIKLDNQQEIHRFMASYWHIVSTSTDSFFQIYATGADRTTKNFIDCLREKKKAFEKQPSVEEIAPQSSNTENNPQSP
;
A
#
# COMPACT_ATOMS: atom_id res chain seq x y z
N MET A 1 3.43 57.19 30.74
CA MET A 1 2.97 56.31 29.65
C MET A 1 3.76 56.67 28.39
N SER A 2 5.07 56.44 28.27
CA SER A 2 5.96 55.44 28.91
C SER A 2 5.57 54.00 28.58
N ASP A 3 6.58 53.27 28.10
CA ASP A 3 6.69 51.81 28.01
C ASP A 3 5.88 51.11 26.90
N PHE A 4 6.46 51.11 25.67
CA PHE A 4 6.83 49.89 24.93
C PHE A 4 7.52 50.27 23.59
N LYS A 5 8.83 50.55 23.63
CA LYS A 5 9.66 50.83 22.43
C LYS A 5 11.09 50.30 22.61
N GLU A 6 11.24 49.00 22.88
CA GLU A 6 12.57 48.36 22.90
C GLU A 6 12.44 46.86 22.58
N SER A 7 12.85 46.48 21.36
CA SER A 7 13.19 45.11 20.88
C SER A 7 13.15 45.06 19.34
N ARG A 8 13.91 45.94 18.67
CA ARG A 8 14.06 45.91 17.19
C ARG A 8 15.48 46.17 16.72
N TRP A 9 16.45 45.69 17.49
CA TRP A 9 17.86 45.57 17.13
C TRP A 9 18.38 44.30 17.80
N LEU A 10 19.04 43.42 17.03
CA LEU A 10 19.60 42.08 17.31
C LEU A 10 18.99 40.95 16.46
N PHE A 11 19.16 41.03 15.13
CA PHE A 11 19.36 39.85 14.27
C PHE A 11 19.96 40.22 12.89
N GLU A 12 21.01 41.04 12.89
CA GLU A 12 21.83 41.35 11.70
C GLU A 12 23.31 41.11 12.00
N GLU A 13 23.72 39.84 12.10
CA GLU A 13 25.07 39.37 11.76
C GLU A 13 25.08 37.82 11.79
N GLY A 14 25.31 37.18 10.63
CA GLY A 14 25.26 35.71 10.55
C GLY A 14 25.15 35.10 9.14
N SER A 15 24.79 35.88 8.12
CA SER A 15 24.63 35.38 6.74
C SER A 15 25.64 36.01 5.78
N ARG A 16 26.89 35.54 5.81
CA ARG A 16 27.85 35.73 4.72
C ARG A 16 28.35 34.37 4.22
N ASN A 17 28.45 34.25 2.89
CA ASN A 17 29.15 33.21 2.14
C ASN A 17 28.54 31.79 2.13
N PHE A 18 27.48 31.61 1.34
CA PHE A 18 27.33 30.42 0.49
C PHE A 18 26.72 30.84 -0.86
N GLU A 19 27.56 31.03 -1.88
CA GLU A 19 27.11 31.25 -3.26
C GLU A 19 26.79 29.90 -3.95
N PRO A 20 25.61 29.71 -4.56
CA PRO A 20 25.34 28.54 -5.38
C PRO A 20 26.01 28.67 -6.76
N CYS A 21 27.14 27.98 -6.95
CA CYS A 21 27.90 27.98 -8.19
C CYS A 21 27.20 27.19 -9.34
N TRP A 22 26.17 27.81 -9.94
CA TRP A 22 25.42 27.24 -11.09
C TRP A 22 25.15 28.29 -12.19
N LYS A 23 26.16 29.09 -12.55
CA LYS A 23 26.12 30.03 -13.68
C LYS A 23 27.36 29.95 -14.58
N THR A 24 27.57 28.79 -15.21
CA THR A 24 28.46 28.68 -16.38
C THR A 24 27.70 28.12 -17.58
N LYS A 25 27.73 28.87 -18.69
CA LYS A 25 27.15 28.47 -19.97
C LYS A 25 28.01 27.35 -20.58
N GLY A 26 27.63 26.09 -20.35
CA GLY A 26 28.28 24.93 -20.97
C GLY A 26 27.26 23.83 -21.23
N ARG A 27 27.21 23.29 -22.45
CA ARG A 27 26.32 22.15 -22.77
C ARG A 27 26.81 20.91 -22.03
N PRO A 28 25.96 20.20 -21.24
CA PRO A 28 26.35 18.91 -20.70
C PRO A 28 26.41 17.90 -21.85
N ARG A 29 27.59 17.30 -22.05
CA ARG A 29 27.71 16.09 -22.87
C ARG A 29 27.03 14.94 -22.13
N TRP A 30 26.18 14.19 -22.83
CA TRP A 30 25.62 12.95 -22.30
C TRP A 30 26.73 11.88 -22.25
N CYS A 31 26.92 11.26 -21.09
CA CYS A 31 27.67 10.00 -20.96
C CYS A 31 26.67 8.84 -20.86
N PRO A 32 26.62 7.92 -21.85
CA PRO A 32 25.70 6.79 -21.83
C PRO A 32 26.41 5.50 -21.37
N SER A 33 26.47 5.24 -20.06
CA SER A 33 26.81 3.90 -19.52
C SER A 33 26.64 3.78 -18.01
N PHE A 34 25.43 3.42 -17.57
CA PHE A 34 25.25 2.65 -16.33
C PHE A 34 24.11 1.65 -16.54
N GLN A 35 24.46 0.44 -16.99
CA GLN A 35 23.51 -0.61 -17.27
C GLN A 35 23.20 -1.41 -15.99
N ILE A 36 22.03 -1.15 -15.40
CA ILE A 36 21.43 -1.95 -14.32
C ILE A 36 20.39 -3.02 -14.81
N PRO A 37 20.40 -3.62 -16.04
CA PRO A 37 19.49 -4.73 -16.35
C PRO A 37 19.80 -6.08 -15.68
N GLU A 38 21.07 -6.38 -15.40
CA GLU A 38 21.48 -7.78 -15.13
C GLU A 38 21.15 -8.25 -13.71
N LEU A 39 21.33 -7.41 -12.69
CA LEU A 39 20.95 -7.74 -11.31
C LEU A 39 19.44 -7.95 -11.16
N TRP A 40 18.61 -7.20 -11.89
CA TRP A 40 17.15 -7.41 -11.92
C TRP A 40 16.76 -8.72 -12.60
N ARG A 41 17.52 -9.20 -13.59
CA ARG A 41 17.29 -10.52 -14.19
C ARG A 41 17.64 -11.67 -13.23
N LEU A 42 18.73 -11.55 -12.47
CA LEU A 42 19.11 -12.56 -11.49
C LEU A 42 18.07 -12.70 -10.38
N PHE A 43 17.63 -11.57 -9.79
CA PHE A 43 16.57 -11.56 -8.77
C PHE A 43 15.27 -12.21 -9.27
N TYR A 44 14.83 -11.86 -10.49
CA TYR A 44 13.61 -12.41 -11.07
C TYR A 44 13.72 -13.91 -11.42
N VAL A 45 14.93 -14.42 -11.71
CA VAL A 45 15.16 -15.86 -11.96
C VAL A 45 15.15 -16.65 -10.65
N GLU A 46 15.73 -16.14 -9.57
CA GLU A 46 15.75 -16.83 -8.28
C GLU A 46 14.38 -16.85 -7.61
N GLU A 47 13.59 -15.78 -7.71
CA GLU A 47 12.21 -15.74 -7.20
C GLU A 47 11.31 -16.78 -7.91
N ASN A 48 11.42 -16.88 -9.24
CA ASN A 48 10.69 -17.91 -10.02
C ASN A 48 11.17 -19.33 -9.70
N ARG A 49 12.47 -19.54 -9.48
CA ARG A 49 13.05 -20.84 -9.12
C ARG A 49 12.62 -21.30 -7.72
N MET A 50 12.57 -20.40 -6.74
CA MET A 50 11.99 -20.68 -5.42
C MET A 50 10.51 -21.04 -5.51
N THR A 51 9.73 -20.29 -6.30
CA THR A 51 8.31 -20.57 -6.52
C THR A 51 8.09 -21.96 -7.15
N GLU A 52 8.93 -22.36 -8.11
CA GLU A 52 8.86 -23.69 -8.73
C GLU A 52 9.26 -24.82 -7.77
N ILE A 53 10.25 -24.59 -6.90
CA ILE A 53 10.66 -25.55 -5.85
C ILE A 53 9.51 -25.73 -4.85
N CYS A 54 8.90 -24.65 -4.35
CA CYS A 54 7.73 -24.73 -3.47
C CYS A 54 6.56 -25.48 -4.13
N ALA A 55 6.29 -25.23 -5.43
CA ALA A 55 5.27 -25.94 -6.17
C ALA A 55 5.58 -27.44 -6.40
N LYS A 56 6.85 -27.83 -6.48
CA LYS A 56 7.30 -29.24 -6.55
C LYS A 56 7.20 -29.93 -5.19
N VAL A 57 7.60 -29.26 -4.11
CA VAL A 57 7.45 -29.77 -2.73
C VAL A 57 5.98 -29.98 -2.38
N LEU A 58 5.09 -29.05 -2.75
CA LEU A 58 3.64 -29.19 -2.54
C LEU A 58 2.96 -30.28 -3.40
N LYS A 59 3.63 -30.80 -4.44
CA LYS A 59 3.12 -31.91 -5.27
C LYS A 59 3.51 -33.30 -4.73
N LEU A 60 4.41 -33.38 -3.75
CA LEU A 60 4.73 -34.64 -3.08
C LEU A 60 3.63 -35.01 -2.07
N LYS A 61 2.67 -35.84 -2.53
CA LYS A 61 1.58 -36.51 -1.76
C LYS A 61 1.39 -36.02 -0.32
N ALA A 62 0.76 -34.85 -0.17
CA ALA A 62 0.34 -34.36 1.14
C ALA A 62 -0.80 -35.25 1.70
N PRO A 63 -0.76 -35.62 3.00
CA PRO A 63 -1.87 -36.34 3.64
C PRO A 63 -3.12 -35.46 3.70
N THR A 64 -4.30 -36.09 3.64
CA THR A 64 -5.62 -35.49 3.37
C THR A 64 -6.15 -34.48 4.40
N ASN A 65 -5.41 -34.19 5.47
CA ASN A 65 -5.84 -33.34 6.58
C ASN A 65 -5.43 -31.85 6.47
N LEU A 66 -4.65 -31.45 5.45
CA LEU A 66 -4.25 -30.04 5.26
C LEU A 66 -5.37 -29.09 4.78
N LYS A 67 -6.57 -29.60 4.49
CA LYS A 67 -7.67 -28.83 3.89
C LYS A 67 -8.09 -27.60 4.70
N LYS A 68 -7.99 -27.65 6.04
CA LYS A 68 -8.33 -26.52 6.94
C LYS A 68 -7.33 -25.35 6.90
N VAL A 69 -6.05 -25.59 6.56
CA VAL A 69 -5.04 -24.52 6.46
C VAL A 69 -5.23 -23.70 5.18
N CYS A 70 -5.68 -24.35 4.09
CA CYS A 70 -5.98 -23.70 2.82
C CYS A 70 -7.15 -22.71 2.89
N ASP A 71 -8.08 -22.85 3.84
CA ASP A 71 -9.26 -21.99 3.94
C ASP A 71 -8.96 -20.63 4.62
N VAL A 72 -7.97 -20.57 5.53
CA VAL A 72 -7.47 -19.29 6.09
C VAL A 72 -6.83 -18.43 4.99
N ASN A 73 -6.01 -19.07 4.14
CA ASN A 73 -5.27 -18.41 3.07
C ASN A 73 -6.19 -17.84 1.95
N LYS A 74 -7.43 -18.33 1.83
CA LYS A 74 -8.43 -17.75 0.91
C LYS A 74 -8.91 -16.36 1.36
N ASN A 75 -9.09 -16.14 2.66
CA ASN A 75 -9.54 -14.85 3.19
C ASN A 75 -8.46 -13.77 3.02
N GLU A 76 -7.19 -14.12 3.24
CA GLU A 76 -6.06 -13.20 2.99
C GLU A 76 -5.96 -12.80 1.51
N ASN A 77 -6.13 -13.76 0.59
CA ASN A 77 -6.16 -13.48 -0.84
C ASN A 77 -7.34 -12.57 -1.26
N GLU A 78 -8.52 -12.72 -0.67
CA GLU A 78 -9.67 -11.83 -0.96
C GLU A 78 -9.43 -10.41 -0.39
N ILE A 79 -8.81 -10.27 0.79
CA ILE A 79 -8.41 -8.96 1.33
C ILE A 79 -7.36 -8.29 0.41
N VAL A 80 -6.34 -9.03 -0.02
CA VAL A 80 -5.30 -8.52 -0.95
C VAL A 80 -5.92 -8.10 -2.29
N LYS A 81 -6.89 -8.87 -2.80
CA LYS A 81 -7.64 -8.53 -4.02
C LYS A 81 -8.46 -7.24 -3.84
N GLN A 82 -9.21 -7.11 -2.75
CA GLN A 82 -9.96 -5.88 -2.46
C GLN A 82 -9.05 -4.65 -2.28
N LEU A 83 -7.86 -4.82 -1.69
CA LEU A 83 -6.86 -3.76 -1.59
C LEU A 83 -6.30 -3.38 -2.97
N ARG A 84 -6.02 -4.36 -3.84
CA ARG A 84 -5.60 -4.11 -5.24
C ARG A 84 -6.68 -3.38 -6.03
N GLU A 85 -7.95 -3.77 -5.92
CA GLU A 85 -9.08 -3.09 -6.57
C GLU A 85 -9.26 -1.65 -6.05
N LYS A 86 -9.17 -1.43 -4.72
CA LYS A 86 -9.20 -0.09 -4.11
C LYS A 86 -8.04 0.78 -4.61
N ALA A 87 -6.83 0.25 -4.65
CA ALA A 87 -5.65 0.95 -5.18
C ALA A 87 -5.83 1.31 -6.68
N HIS A 88 -6.37 0.40 -7.49
CA HIS A 88 -6.64 0.64 -8.90
C HIS A 88 -7.71 1.72 -9.11
N LYS A 89 -8.77 1.71 -8.29
CA LYS A 89 -9.83 2.73 -8.29
C LYS A 89 -9.31 4.11 -7.88
N LEU A 90 -8.45 4.18 -6.86
CA LEU A 90 -7.78 5.42 -6.45
C LEU A 90 -6.84 5.95 -7.54
N LYS A 91 -6.06 5.08 -8.19
CA LYS A 91 -5.19 5.45 -9.32
C LYS A 91 -5.98 6.07 -10.48
N PHE A 92 -7.15 5.50 -10.81
CA PHE A 92 -8.04 6.04 -11.84
C PHE A 92 -8.61 7.41 -11.46
N ARG A 93 -9.07 7.57 -10.22
CA ARG A 93 -9.58 8.86 -9.71
C ARG A 93 -8.50 9.95 -9.68
N LEU A 94 -7.24 9.58 -9.42
CA LEU A 94 -6.10 10.49 -9.43
C LEU A 94 -5.78 10.97 -10.87
N LEU A 95 -5.89 10.09 -11.87
CA LEU A 95 -5.78 10.44 -13.29
C LEU A 95 -6.91 11.39 -13.74
N ASP A 96 -8.17 11.16 -13.31
CA ASP A 96 -9.28 12.08 -13.61
C ASP A 96 -9.04 13.47 -13.02
N ILE A 97 -8.59 13.57 -11.76
CA ILE A 97 -8.25 14.84 -11.11
C ILE A 97 -7.08 15.53 -11.85
N GLN A 98 -6.08 14.79 -12.32
CA GLN A 98 -5.00 15.35 -13.14
C GLN A 98 -5.52 15.89 -14.48
N ASN A 99 -6.42 15.17 -15.16
CA ASN A 99 -7.05 15.61 -16.40
C ASN A 99 -7.90 16.87 -16.21
N GLN A 100 -8.73 16.92 -15.16
CA GLN A 100 -9.51 18.12 -14.78
C GLN A 100 -8.59 19.32 -14.52
N ASN A 101 -7.51 19.13 -13.77
CA ASN A 101 -6.51 20.18 -13.54
C ASN A 101 -5.83 20.67 -14.83
N GLN A 102 -5.62 19.80 -15.82
CA GLN A 102 -5.11 20.22 -17.13
C GLN A 102 -6.14 21.02 -17.94
N ILE A 103 -7.43 20.68 -17.85
CA ILE A 103 -8.53 21.43 -18.48
C ILE A 103 -8.64 22.82 -17.85
N LEU A 104 -8.74 22.91 -16.52
CA LEU A 104 -8.80 24.18 -15.79
C LEU A 104 -7.58 25.07 -16.07
N ARG A 105 -6.37 24.50 -16.22
CA ARG A 105 -5.16 25.24 -16.62
C ARG A 105 -5.21 25.75 -18.07
N LYS A 106 -5.93 25.08 -18.98
CA LYS A 106 -6.15 25.57 -20.35
C LYS A 106 -7.21 26.68 -20.35
N GLU A 107 -8.32 26.50 -19.64
CA GLU A 107 -9.38 27.49 -19.49
C GLU A 107 -8.86 28.78 -18.83
N LEU A 108 -8.09 28.69 -17.75
CA LEU A 108 -7.43 29.84 -17.13
C LEU A 108 -6.51 30.60 -18.11
N LYS A 109 -5.80 29.88 -19.01
CA LYS A 109 -4.98 30.50 -20.05
C LYS A 109 -5.84 31.18 -21.13
N ILE A 110 -6.99 30.62 -21.47
CA ILE A 110 -7.95 31.23 -22.41
C ILE A 110 -8.57 32.47 -21.77
N ALA A 111 -9.09 32.37 -20.55
CA ALA A 111 -9.65 33.49 -19.80
C ALA A 111 -8.64 34.64 -19.63
N LYS A 112 -7.37 34.34 -19.31
CA LYS A 112 -6.31 35.36 -19.27
C LYS A 112 -6.04 36.02 -20.61
N LYS A 113 -6.12 35.28 -21.73
CA LYS A 113 -6.00 35.84 -23.09
C LYS A 113 -7.20 36.70 -23.49
N VAL A 114 -8.41 36.27 -23.13
CA VAL A 114 -9.64 37.05 -23.35
C VAL A 114 -9.57 38.35 -22.56
N LEU A 115 -9.26 38.29 -21.26
CA LEU A 115 -9.05 39.47 -20.41
C LEU A 115 -7.96 40.40 -20.96
N SER A 116 -6.82 39.89 -21.45
CA SER A 116 -5.77 40.75 -22.02
C SER A 116 -6.13 41.36 -23.38
N ASN A 117 -7.13 40.82 -24.08
CA ASN A 117 -7.58 41.32 -25.37
C ASN A 117 -8.78 42.27 -25.23
N GLU A 118 -9.68 42.01 -24.29
CA GLU A 118 -10.84 42.85 -23.96
C GLU A 118 -10.45 44.04 -23.06
N ILE A 119 -9.41 43.89 -22.24
CA ILE A 119 -8.80 44.97 -21.45
C ILE A 119 -7.41 45.26 -22.06
N PRO A 120 -7.33 46.09 -23.12
CA PRO A 120 -6.05 46.49 -23.70
C PRO A 120 -5.23 47.28 -22.68
N GLU A 121 -4.23 46.61 -22.10
CA GLU A 121 -3.07 47.19 -21.42
C GLU A 121 -3.33 48.36 -20.45
N ILE A 122 -3.97 48.10 -19.31
CA ILE A 122 -3.69 48.89 -18.09
C ILE A 122 -2.29 48.50 -17.58
N ARG A 123 -1.25 49.07 -18.22
CA ARG A 123 0.14 48.92 -17.77
C ARG A 123 0.34 49.73 -16.49
N GLY A 124 0.38 49.05 -15.35
CA GLY A 124 1.10 49.49 -14.16
C GLY A 124 0.76 50.90 -13.64
N GLY A 125 -0.50 51.13 -13.31
CA GLY A 125 -0.95 52.28 -12.52
C GLY A 125 -1.92 51.81 -11.44
N GLU A 126 -1.83 52.37 -10.24
CA GLU A 126 -2.73 52.04 -9.12
C GLU A 126 -4.20 52.33 -9.47
N PHE A 127 -5.14 51.62 -8.83
CA PHE A 127 -6.59 51.73 -9.07
C PHE A 127 -7.16 53.13 -8.72
N ARG A 128 -6.95 54.12 -9.58
CA ARG A 128 -7.67 55.42 -9.58
C ARG A 128 -8.78 55.52 -10.63
N GLY A 129 -8.81 54.61 -11.62
CA GLY A 129 -9.71 54.71 -12.78
C GLY A 129 -11.19 54.87 -12.43
N ASN A 130 -11.72 54.16 -11.44
CA ASN A 130 -13.13 54.29 -11.05
C ASN A 130 -13.46 55.63 -10.37
N GLU A 131 -12.47 56.26 -9.73
CA GLU A 131 -12.63 57.55 -9.06
C GLU A 131 -12.45 58.70 -10.07
N GLU A 132 -11.54 58.55 -11.02
CA GLU A 132 -11.36 59.44 -12.17
C GLU A 132 -12.57 59.41 -13.12
N GLU A 133 -13.15 58.23 -13.41
CA GLU A 133 -14.40 58.11 -14.17
C GLU A 133 -15.57 58.78 -13.43
N ALA A 134 -15.67 58.59 -12.11
CA ALA A 134 -16.67 59.27 -11.29
C ALA A 134 -16.48 60.80 -11.26
N VAL A 135 -15.24 61.30 -11.28
CA VAL A 135 -14.94 62.73 -11.37
C VAL A 135 -15.29 63.30 -12.76
N CYS A 136 -14.92 62.62 -13.85
CA CYS A 136 -15.30 63.01 -15.20
C CYS A 136 -16.83 63.06 -15.39
N LEU A 137 -17.56 62.07 -14.86
CA LEU A 137 -19.03 62.08 -14.88
C LEU A 137 -19.63 63.23 -14.06
N ARG A 138 -19.07 63.56 -12.88
CA ARG A 138 -19.50 64.72 -12.09
C ARG A 138 -19.27 66.04 -12.81
N ILE A 139 -18.10 66.21 -13.45
CA ILE A 139 -17.80 67.40 -14.26
C ILE A 139 -18.80 67.52 -15.42
N LYS A 140 -19.09 66.42 -16.12
CA LYS A 140 -20.04 66.42 -17.24
C LYS A 140 -21.48 66.72 -16.80
N ILE A 141 -21.90 66.24 -15.63
CA ILE A 141 -23.20 66.57 -15.04
C ILE A 141 -23.30 68.08 -14.73
N ALA A 142 -22.27 68.67 -14.12
CA ALA A 142 -22.26 70.10 -13.80
C ALA A 142 -22.26 70.98 -15.07
N GLU A 143 -21.54 70.57 -16.12
CA GLU A 143 -21.53 71.26 -17.42
C GLU A 143 -22.91 71.21 -18.11
N LEU A 144 -23.60 70.06 -18.08
CA LEU A 144 -24.96 69.92 -18.61
C LEU A 144 -25.99 70.69 -17.78
N GLN A 145 -25.86 70.73 -16.45
CA GLN A 145 -26.73 71.54 -15.59
C GLN A 145 -26.62 73.03 -15.92
N LYS A 146 -25.39 73.54 -16.12
CA LYS A 146 -25.16 74.93 -16.54
C LYS A 146 -25.77 75.23 -17.91
N GLN A 147 -25.70 74.30 -18.87
CA GLN A 147 -26.34 74.46 -20.18
C GLN A 147 -27.87 74.49 -20.08
N ILE A 148 -28.47 73.71 -19.17
CA ILE A 148 -29.91 73.77 -18.89
C ILE A 148 -30.28 75.12 -18.28
N GLU A 149 -29.53 75.60 -17.29
CA GLU A 149 -29.76 76.89 -16.62
C GLU A 149 -29.61 78.09 -17.58
N GLU A 150 -28.65 78.04 -18.52
CA GLU A 150 -28.50 79.01 -19.60
C GLU A 150 -29.67 78.98 -20.60
N LEU A 151 -30.24 77.81 -20.89
CA LEU A 151 -31.41 77.67 -21.78
C LEU A 151 -32.71 78.11 -21.08
N GLU A 152 -32.92 77.71 -19.83
CA GLU A 152 -34.09 78.07 -19.03
C GLU A 152 -34.12 79.59 -18.73
N GLY A 153 -32.97 80.19 -18.41
CA GLY A 153 -32.81 81.63 -18.18
C GLY A 153 -33.11 82.51 -19.39
N THR A 154 -33.19 81.95 -20.61
CA THR A 154 -33.61 82.69 -21.82
C THR A 154 -35.11 82.56 -22.15
N SER A 155 -35.87 81.78 -21.37
CA SER A 155 -37.27 81.47 -21.64
C SER A 155 -38.30 82.38 -20.94
N ASP A 156 -37.85 83.25 -20.01
CA ASP A 156 -38.73 83.99 -19.09
C ASP A 156 -39.22 85.37 -19.63
N GLU A 157 -38.92 85.71 -20.89
CA GLU A 157 -39.41 86.94 -21.55
C GLU A 157 -40.76 86.79 -22.28
N ARG A 158 -41.55 85.74 -22.00
CA ARG A 158 -42.97 85.70 -22.42
C ARG A 158 -43.86 86.50 -21.48
N LYS A 159 -43.61 87.81 -21.45
CA LYS A 159 -44.46 88.83 -20.83
C LYS A 159 -45.91 88.66 -21.33
N ASP A 160 -46.86 88.85 -20.41
CA ASP A 160 -48.30 88.80 -20.69
C ASP A 160 -48.69 89.69 -21.87
N GLY A 161 -48.87 89.07 -23.03
CA GLY A 161 -49.42 89.67 -24.24
C GLY A 161 -50.90 89.96 -24.06
N LYS A 162 -51.23 90.91 -23.19
CA LYS A 162 -52.60 91.38 -22.93
C LYS A 162 -53.12 92.06 -24.19
N ILE A 163 -53.85 91.30 -25.01
CA ILE A 163 -54.42 91.78 -26.27
C ILE A 163 -55.45 92.88 -25.95
N ALA A 164 -55.01 94.13 -26.05
CA ALA A 164 -55.88 95.27 -26.04
C ALA A 164 -56.65 95.32 -27.37
N TYR A 165 -57.97 95.18 -27.30
CA TYR A 165 -58.84 95.47 -28.44
C TYR A 165 -58.72 96.96 -28.79
N PRO A 166 -58.60 97.32 -30.08
CA PRO A 166 -58.79 98.71 -30.50
C PRO A 166 -60.25 99.10 -30.28
N GLU A 167 -60.50 100.01 -29.36
CA GLU A 167 -61.78 100.70 -29.23
C GLU A 167 -61.94 101.64 -30.43
N GLU A 168 -62.90 101.38 -31.32
CA GLU A 168 -63.13 102.22 -32.52
C GLU A 168 -63.80 103.55 -32.15
N ASP A 169 -63.00 104.48 -31.68
CA ASP A 169 -63.39 105.87 -31.42
C ASP A 169 -63.41 106.66 -32.76
N THR A 170 -64.55 106.68 -33.45
CA THR A 170 -64.79 107.59 -34.61
C THR A 170 -65.97 108.54 -34.38
N LYS A 171 -65.74 109.47 -33.47
CA LYS A 171 -66.52 110.70 -33.31
C LYS A 171 -66.09 111.74 -34.36
N HIS A 172 -66.99 112.65 -34.74
CA HIS A 172 -66.82 113.72 -35.75
C HIS A 172 -66.86 113.22 -37.21
N ARG A 173 -67.59 113.86 -38.15
CA ARG A 173 -67.61 115.31 -38.42
C ARG A 173 -68.96 115.82 -38.96
N ALA A 174 -69.23 117.10 -38.71
CA ALA A 174 -70.50 117.78 -38.92
C ALA A 174 -70.86 118.12 -40.37
N LYS A 175 -72.19 118.23 -40.60
CA LYS A 175 -72.91 119.26 -41.39
C LYS A 175 -72.19 119.93 -42.57
N SER A 176 -72.75 119.78 -43.78
CA SER A 176 -73.00 120.93 -44.65
C SER A 176 -74.15 120.66 -45.62
N SER A 177 -75.28 121.36 -45.41
CA SER A 177 -76.34 121.45 -46.41
C SER A 177 -75.93 122.51 -47.42
N ASN A 178 -75.94 122.18 -48.72
CA ASN A 178 -75.90 123.17 -49.80
C ASN A 178 -76.66 122.62 -51.01
N GLN A 179 -77.71 123.34 -51.43
CA GLN A 179 -78.44 123.05 -52.66
C GLN A 179 -77.61 123.46 -53.88
N PRO A 180 -77.47 122.60 -54.91
CA PRO A 180 -77.17 123.06 -56.25
C PRO A 180 -78.45 123.60 -56.92
N LYS A 181 -78.31 124.74 -57.60
CA LYS A 181 -79.34 125.34 -58.46
C LYS A 181 -79.67 124.39 -59.62
N LYS A 182 -80.80 124.61 -60.29
CA LYS A 182 -81.25 123.84 -61.47
C LYS A 182 -80.12 123.68 -62.51
N GLN A 183 -79.46 122.54 -62.47
CA GLN A 183 -78.53 122.06 -63.49
C GLN A 183 -79.32 121.37 -64.61
N SER A 184 -78.76 121.37 -65.81
CA SER A 184 -79.39 120.77 -66.99
C SER A 184 -79.50 119.23 -66.85
N PRO A 185 -80.45 118.55 -67.52
CA PRO A 185 -80.62 117.10 -67.40
C PRO A 185 -79.36 116.28 -67.72
N THR A 186 -78.48 116.83 -68.56
CA THR A 186 -77.16 116.30 -68.90
C THR A 186 -76.17 116.30 -67.74
N GLU A 187 -76.19 117.33 -66.88
CA GLU A 187 -75.24 117.45 -65.76
C GLU A 187 -75.57 116.49 -64.61
N GLN A 188 -76.87 116.23 -64.35
CA GLN A 188 -77.28 115.24 -63.35
C GLN A 188 -76.90 113.80 -63.76
N LEU A 189 -77.03 113.47 -65.05
CA LEU A 189 -76.57 112.19 -65.59
C LEU A 189 -75.05 112.03 -65.46
N VAL A 190 -74.28 113.07 -65.78
CA VAL A 190 -72.81 113.05 -65.61
C VAL A 190 -72.42 112.91 -64.14
N ALA A 191 -73.06 113.64 -63.23
CA ALA A 191 -72.81 113.51 -61.79
C ALA A 191 -73.13 112.10 -61.27
N GLY A 192 -74.26 111.51 -61.66
CA GLY A 192 -74.62 110.14 -61.32
C GLY A 192 -73.63 109.10 -61.88
N CYS A 193 -73.17 109.27 -63.12
CA CYS A 193 -72.15 108.42 -63.72
C CYS A 193 -70.79 108.52 -62.98
N VAL A 194 -70.40 109.71 -62.54
CA VAL A 194 -69.18 109.92 -61.73
C VAL A 194 -69.31 109.25 -60.36
N GLU A 195 -70.47 109.38 -59.69
CA GLU A 195 -70.73 108.72 -58.40
C GLU A 195 -70.72 107.18 -58.52
N VAL A 196 -71.35 106.63 -59.56
CA VAL A 196 -71.33 105.18 -59.85
C VAL A 196 -69.91 104.71 -60.17
N LYS A 197 -69.12 105.47 -60.92
CA LYS A 197 -67.71 105.14 -61.20
C LYS A 197 -66.87 105.16 -59.91
N ALA A 198 -67.03 106.16 -59.06
CA ALA A 198 -66.33 106.26 -57.78
C ALA A 198 -66.70 105.10 -56.84
N LYS A 199 -67.99 104.74 -56.77
CA LYS A 199 -68.45 103.54 -56.05
C LYS A 199 -67.87 102.25 -56.63
N LEU A 200 -67.79 102.12 -57.96
CA LEU A 200 -67.19 100.94 -58.60
C LEU A 200 -65.69 100.81 -58.31
N GLU A 201 -64.92 101.90 -58.34
CA GLU A 201 -63.50 101.86 -57.94
C GLU A 201 -63.32 101.59 -56.45
N TYR A 202 -64.16 102.18 -55.58
CA TYR A 202 -64.18 101.83 -54.16
C TYR A 202 -64.43 100.33 -53.94
N TRP A 203 -65.44 99.75 -54.59
CA TRP A 203 -65.74 98.32 -54.49
C TRP A 203 -64.63 97.43 -55.07
N LYS A 204 -63.96 97.84 -56.16
CA LYS A 204 -62.78 97.12 -56.68
C LYS A 204 -61.62 97.12 -55.69
N ASN A 205 -61.29 98.28 -55.11
CA ASN A 205 -60.24 98.40 -54.10
C ASN A 205 -60.57 97.58 -52.85
N ARG A 206 -61.82 97.68 -52.37
CA ARG A 206 -62.29 96.92 -51.22
C ARG A 206 -62.28 95.41 -51.47
N ASN A 207 -62.62 94.96 -52.68
CA ASN A 207 -62.52 93.55 -53.04
C ASN A 207 -61.05 93.08 -53.07
N ALA A 208 -60.14 93.87 -53.63
CA ALA A 208 -58.70 93.56 -53.64
C ALA A 208 -58.08 93.54 -52.22
N GLU A 209 -58.57 94.36 -51.29
CA GLU A 209 -58.21 94.26 -49.87
C GLU A 209 -58.72 92.97 -49.23
N LEU A 210 -59.98 92.60 -49.51
CA LEU A 210 -60.59 91.38 -48.98
C LEU A 210 -59.92 90.11 -49.54
N GLU A 211 -59.51 90.12 -50.81
CA GLU A 211 -58.71 89.05 -51.42
C GLU A 211 -57.34 88.91 -50.74
N LYS A 212 -56.62 90.02 -50.51
CA LYS A 212 -55.35 90.02 -49.77
C LYS A 212 -55.51 89.53 -48.33
N LEU A 213 -56.58 89.93 -47.64
CA LEU A 213 -56.86 89.52 -46.27
C LEU A 213 -57.26 88.03 -46.20
N SER A 214 -58.04 87.56 -47.18
CA SER A 214 -58.38 86.13 -47.34
C SER A 214 -57.14 85.28 -47.60
N GLU A 215 -56.23 85.73 -48.48
CA GLU A 215 -54.97 85.04 -48.73
C GLU A 215 -54.06 85.05 -47.49
N HIS A 216 -53.97 86.17 -46.76
CA HIS A 216 -53.22 86.24 -45.51
C HIS A 216 -53.76 85.27 -44.44
N LEU A 217 -55.08 85.22 -44.26
CA LEU A 217 -55.72 84.26 -43.34
C LEU A 217 -55.50 82.80 -43.77
N ARG A 218 -55.52 82.52 -45.08
CA ARG A 218 -55.19 81.19 -45.62
C ARG A 218 -53.74 80.79 -45.33
N LEU A 219 -52.80 81.71 -45.49
CA LEU A 219 -51.39 81.47 -45.18
C LEU A 219 -51.15 81.26 -43.68
N GLU A 220 -51.78 82.04 -42.80
CA GLU A 220 -51.64 81.83 -41.34
C GLU A 220 -52.35 80.55 -40.87
N LEU A 221 -53.49 80.16 -41.48
CA LEU A 221 -54.13 78.88 -41.22
C LEU A 221 -53.20 77.71 -41.59
N ASN A 222 -52.59 77.74 -42.77
CA ASN A 222 -51.60 76.74 -43.16
C ASN A 222 -50.41 76.71 -42.17
N ARG A 223 -49.88 77.88 -41.79
CA ARG A 223 -48.78 77.98 -40.81
C ARG A 223 -49.14 77.41 -39.43
N LEU A 224 -50.40 77.50 -39.02
CA LEU A 224 -50.90 76.88 -37.78
C LEU A 224 -51.07 75.37 -37.92
N LEU A 225 -51.47 74.87 -39.09
CA LEU A 225 -51.53 73.43 -39.38
C LEU A 225 -50.13 72.79 -39.37
N ASP A 226 -49.15 73.43 -40.03
CA ASP A 226 -47.74 72.99 -40.05
C ASP A 226 -47.17 72.88 -38.63
N LYS A 227 -47.34 73.93 -37.80
CA LYS A 227 -46.97 73.90 -36.37
C LYS A 227 -47.70 72.80 -35.59
N GLY A 228 -48.95 72.50 -35.96
CA GLY A 228 -49.72 71.40 -35.39
C GLY A 228 -49.21 70.01 -35.79
N GLU A 229 -48.55 69.88 -36.94
CA GLU A 229 -47.81 68.66 -37.32
C GLU A 229 -46.48 68.56 -36.59
N ASP A 230 -45.68 69.62 -36.55
CA ASP A 230 -44.39 69.61 -35.84
C ASP A 230 -44.57 69.33 -34.35
N ASN A 231 -45.58 69.92 -33.69
CA ASN A 231 -45.92 69.58 -32.30
C ASN A 231 -46.26 68.08 -32.13
N ARG A 232 -46.92 67.45 -33.10
CA ARG A 232 -47.23 66.00 -33.06
C ARG A 232 -45.98 65.14 -33.28
N ARG A 233 -45.06 65.59 -34.15
CA ARG A 233 -43.74 64.93 -34.36
C ARG A 233 -42.91 64.99 -33.07
N ILE A 234 -42.78 66.18 -32.48
CA ILE A 234 -42.08 66.42 -31.22
C ILE A 234 -42.68 65.58 -30.07
N GLN A 235 -44.01 65.50 -29.94
CA GLN A 235 -44.66 64.64 -28.95
C GLN A 235 -44.35 63.14 -29.17
N SER A 236 -44.31 62.67 -30.42
CA SER A 236 -43.93 61.30 -30.77
C SER A 236 -42.46 61.00 -30.44
N GLU A 237 -41.56 61.96 -30.69
CA GLU A 237 -40.13 61.86 -30.36
C GLU A 237 -39.91 61.83 -28.84
N TYR A 238 -40.56 62.70 -28.06
CA TYR A 238 -40.54 62.65 -26.60
C TYR A 238 -41.05 61.31 -26.07
N ALA A 239 -42.15 60.77 -26.62
CA ALA A 239 -42.65 59.44 -26.25
C ALA A 239 -41.71 58.30 -26.69
N GLY A 240 -40.83 58.52 -27.68
CA GLY A 240 -39.70 57.65 -28.01
C GLY A 240 -38.61 57.69 -26.94
N LEU A 241 -38.06 58.87 -26.70
CA LEU A 241 -36.99 59.11 -25.72
C LEU A 241 -37.38 58.65 -24.30
N GLU A 242 -38.63 58.84 -23.89
CA GLU A 242 -39.10 58.38 -22.58
C GLU A 242 -39.14 56.84 -22.48
N ARG A 243 -39.49 56.13 -23.56
CA ARG A 243 -39.41 54.66 -23.61
C ARG A 243 -37.97 54.18 -23.57
N GLU A 244 -37.07 54.81 -24.32
CA GLU A 244 -35.64 54.50 -24.31
C GLU A 244 -35.01 54.75 -22.93
N LEU A 245 -35.34 55.86 -22.28
CA LEU A 245 -34.88 56.17 -20.92
C LEU A 245 -35.33 55.11 -19.92
N ARG A 246 -36.61 54.69 -19.95
CA ARG A 246 -37.11 53.59 -19.10
C ARG A 246 -36.40 52.27 -19.40
N ALA A 247 -36.16 51.94 -20.67
CA ALA A 247 -35.43 50.73 -21.05
C ALA A 247 -33.98 50.73 -20.53
N ARG A 248 -33.26 51.85 -20.68
CA ARG A 248 -31.90 52.03 -20.12
C ARG A 248 -31.87 51.97 -18.59
N GLN A 249 -32.90 52.50 -17.92
CA GLN A 249 -33.01 52.39 -16.46
C GLN A 249 -33.23 50.93 -16.01
N ALA A 250 -34.04 50.15 -16.74
CA ALA A 250 -34.24 48.73 -16.48
C ALA A 250 -32.95 47.91 -16.73
N GLU A 251 -32.27 48.13 -17.86
CA GLU A 251 -30.97 47.52 -18.20
C GLU A 251 -29.93 47.78 -17.08
N ARG A 252 -29.84 49.02 -16.59
CA ARG A 252 -28.94 49.39 -15.49
C ARG A 252 -29.26 48.66 -14.18
N LEU A 253 -30.55 48.47 -13.86
CA LEU A 253 -30.96 47.70 -12.68
C LEU A 253 -30.63 46.21 -12.83
N GLU A 254 -30.87 45.63 -14.00
CA GLU A 254 -30.50 44.24 -14.30
C GLU A 254 -28.99 44.00 -14.16
N MET A 255 -28.17 44.90 -14.73
CA MET A 255 -26.71 44.84 -14.61
C MET A 255 -26.22 45.01 -13.17
N ARG A 256 -26.89 45.82 -12.35
CA ARG A 256 -26.61 45.91 -10.91
C ARG A 256 -26.92 44.59 -10.19
N CYS A 257 -28.07 43.97 -10.44
CA CYS A 257 -28.41 42.66 -9.87
C CYS A 257 -27.42 41.56 -10.29
N LYS A 258 -26.96 41.57 -11.55
CA LYS A 258 -25.90 40.67 -12.03
C LYS A 258 -24.57 40.90 -11.30
N LEU A 259 -24.16 42.16 -11.12
CA LEU A 259 -22.94 42.52 -10.39
C LEU A 259 -22.99 42.07 -8.92
N ASP A 260 -24.11 42.31 -8.23
CA ASP A 260 -24.24 41.93 -6.82
C ASP A 260 -24.31 40.39 -6.66
N THR A 261 -24.89 39.67 -7.62
CA THR A 261 -24.82 38.20 -7.71
C THR A 261 -23.40 37.69 -7.99
N ALA A 262 -22.59 38.42 -8.76
CA ALA A 262 -21.19 38.07 -8.99
C ALA A 262 -20.33 38.31 -7.72
N LYS A 263 -20.61 39.39 -6.97
CA LYS A 263 -19.93 39.67 -5.69
C LYS A 263 -20.18 38.59 -4.65
N THR A 264 -21.42 38.12 -4.49
CA THR A 264 -21.74 37.05 -3.52
C THR A 264 -21.06 35.74 -3.88
N LYS A 265 -21.05 35.36 -5.17
CA LYS A 265 -20.30 34.19 -5.65
C LYS A 265 -18.80 34.32 -5.44
N ASN A 266 -18.21 35.49 -5.69
CA ASN A 266 -16.79 35.74 -5.43
C ASN A 266 -16.46 35.67 -3.93
N GLY A 267 -17.36 36.10 -3.05
CA GLY A 267 -17.25 35.90 -1.60
C GLY A 267 -17.18 34.42 -1.23
N GLN A 268 -18.16 33.64 -1.68
CA GLN A 268 -18.22 32.18 -1.45
C GLN A 268 -16.96 31.45 -1.96
N LEU A 269 -16.49 31.78 -3.17
CA LEU A 269 -15.25 31.21 -3.72
C LEU A 269 -14.01 31.64 -2.92
N SER A 270 -13.99 32.84 -2.34
CA SER A 270 -12.89 33.28 -1.48
C SER A 270 -12.88 32.55 -0.14
N GLU A 271 -14.05 32.23 0.42
CA GLU A 271 -14.21 31.40 1.63
C GLU A 271 -13.77 29.95 1.37
N GLU A 272 -14.18 29.36 0.25
CA GLU A 272 -13.75 28.02 -0.17
C GLU A 272 -12.22 27.95 -0.35
N VAL A 273 -11.61 28.95 -0.99
CA VAL A 273 -10.15 29.04 -1.12
C VAL A 273 -9.44 29.20 0.22
N ALA A 274 -10.06 29.84 1.22
CA ALA A 274 -9.50 29.92 2.57
C ALA A 274 -9.53 28.56 3.27
N LEU A 275 -10.68 27.86 3.25
CA LEU A 275 -10.82 26.52 3.84
C LEU A 275 -9.88 25.50 3.19
N LEU A 276 -9.73 25.52 1.86
CA LEU A 276 -8.80 24.65 1.14
C LEU A 276 -7.33 24.92 1.48
N ARG A 277 -6.96 26.16 1.86
CA ARG A 277 -5.61 26.45 2.36
C ARG A 277 -5.38 25.83 3.73
N GLU A 278 -6.34 25.95 4.65
CA GLU A 278 -6.25 25.30 5.95
C GLU A 278 -6.13 23.77 5.83
N ASP A 279 -6.85 23.15 4.89
CA ASP A 279 -6.71 21.71 4.63
C ASP A 279 -5.34 21.33 4.08
N VAL A 280 -4.75 22.14 3.21
CA VAL A 280 -3.37 21.96 2.73
C VAL A 280 -2.37 22.07 3.89
N ASP A 281 -2.54 23.04 4.79
CA ASP A 281 -1.68 23.20 5.96
C ASP A 281 -1.85 22.05 6.97
N ARG A 282 -3.09 21.56 7.17
CA ARG A 282 -3.37 20.35 7.97
C ARG A 282 -2.70 19.10 7.39
N ILE A 283 -2.74 18.91 6.07
CA ILE A 283 -2.08 17.79 5.39
C ILE A 283 -0.56 17.93 5.48
N ARG A 284 -0.03 19.15 5.36
CA ARG A 284 1.39 19.42 5.49
C ARG A 284 1.92 19.08 6.88
N SER A 285 1.26 19.53 7.95
CA SER A 285 1.64 19.19 9.34
C SER A 285 1.70 17.67 9.54
N LYS A 286 0.69 16.92 9.08
CA LYS A 286 0.70 15.45 9.14
C LYS A 286 1.83 14.81 8.34
N THR A 287 2.21 15.41 7.21
CA THR A 287 3.34 14.92 6.41
C THR A 287 4.68 15.17 7.11
N GLU A 288 4.80 16.26 7.86
CA GLU A 288 5.96 16.56 8.71
C GLU A 288 6.03 15.56 9.89
N ASP A 289 4.90 15.24 10.53
CA ASP A 289 4.80 14.18 11.57
C ASP A 289 5.17 12.77 11.04
N ASP A 290 4.62 12.38 9.88
CA ASP A 290 4.90 11.08 9.23
C ASP A 290 6.39 10.95 8.84
N ASN A 291 7.05 12.06 8.50
CA ASN A 291 8.49 12.07 8.22
C ASN A 291 9.31 11.89 9.50
N MET A 292 8.97 12.57 10.60
CA MET A 292 9.63 12.35 11.90
C MET A 292 9.49 10.87 12.36
N LEU A 293 8.32 10.27 12.18
CA LEU A 293 8.11 8.84 12.47
C LEU A 293 8.98 7.94 11.58
N ARG A 294 9.11 8.26 10.29
CA ARG A 294 9.99 7.51 9.36
C ARG A 294 11.45 7.62 9.76
N GLU A 295 11.91 8.80 10.16
CA GLU A 295 13.29 9.03 10.63
C GLU A 295 13.56 8.24 11.91
N ALA A 296 12.63 8.26 12.89
CA ALA A 296 12.74 7.47 14.11
C ALA A 296 12.82 5.95 13.84
N LEU A 297 11.96 5.42 12.96
CA LEU A 297 12.00 4.00 12.57
C LEU A 297 13.27 3.64 11.79
N THR A 298 13.76 4.54 10.94
CA THR A 298 15.01 4.34 10.18
C THR A 298 16.22 4.32 11.12
N SER A 299 16.25 5.20 12.11
CA SER A 299 17.26 5.21 13.18
C SER A 299 17.21 3.92 14.03
N GLN A 300 16.01 3.49 14.41
CA GLN A 300 15.82 2.22 15.12
C GLN A 300 16.30 1.01 14.31
N GLN A 301 16.02 0.97 13.01
CA GLN A 301 16.51 -0.08 12.10
C GLN A 301 18.05 -0.07 12.03
N GLY A 302 18.69 1.11 11.96
CA GLY A 302 20.14 1.25 12.02
C GLY A 302 20.73 0.67 13.31
N ASN A 303 20.14 1.00 14.47
CA ASN A 303 20.57 0.48 15.76
C ASN A 303 20.48 -1.06 15.85
N PHE A 304 19.43 -1.67 15.27
CA PHE A 304 19.32 -3.13 15.19
C PHE A 304 20.33 -3.75 14.23
N GLN A 305 20.64 -3.10 13.11
CA GLN A 305 21.67 -3.57 12.19
C GLN A 305 23.06 -3.54 12.86
N ASP A 306 23.41 -2.44 13.52
CA ASP A 306 24.63 -2.32 14.34
C ASP A 306 24.74 -3.42 15.40
N LEU A 307 23.63 -3.73 16.10
CA LEU A 307 23.59 -4.79 17.10
C LEU A 307 23.86 -6.18 16.49
N ILE A 308 23.25 -6.47 15.34
CA ILE A 308 23.47 -7.72 14.59
C ILE A 308 24.92 -7.82 14.10
N GLU A 309 25.51 -6.74 13.60
CA GLU A 309 26.91 -6.71 13.17
C GLU A 309 27.88 -6.91 14.35
N ARG A 310 27.61 -6.30 15.52
CA ARG A 310 28.36 -6.56 16.76
C ARG A 310 28.25 -8.03 17.22
N GLN A 311 27.05 -8.63 17.18
CA GLN A 311 26.86 -10.04 17.53
C GLN A 311 27.61 -10.99 16.58
N LYS A 312 27.63 -10.68 15.27
CA LYS A 312 28.43 -11.45 14.28
C LYS A 312 29.92 -11.38 14.60
N LEU A 313 30.46 -10.20 14.85
CA LEU A 313 31.88 -10.00 15.20
C LEU A 313 32.28 -10.76 16.47
N LEU A 314 31.43 -10.76 17.50
CA LEU A 314 31.64 -11.56 18.71
C LEU A 314 31.68 -13.06 18.38
N GLY A 315 30.66 -13.56 17.66
CA GLY A 315 30.59 -14.97 17.26
C GLY A 315 31.78 -15.43 16.41
N GLU A 316 32.25 -14.60 15.47
CA GLU A 316 33.47 -14.86 14.69
C GLU A 316 34.73 -14.90 15.56
N SER A 317 34.83 -14.04 16.58
CA SER A 317 35.97 -14.01 17.49
C SER A 317 36.05 -15.26 18.38
N ASP A 318 34.91 -15.75 18.87
CA ASP A 318 34.83 -16.98 19.67
C ASP A 318 35.09 -18.23 18.79
N HIS A 319 34.55 -18.26 17.56
CA HIS A 319 34.87 -19.33 16.60
C HIS A 319 36.35 -19.36 16.23
N ARG A 320 37.03 -18.21 16.17
CA ARG A 320 38.48 -18.13 15.92
C ARG A 320 39.27 -18.74 17.08
N ARG A 321 38.96 -18.35 18.33
CA ARG A 321 39.57 -18.92 19.54
C ARG A 321 39.41 -20.43 19.61
N PHE A 322 38.18 -20.92 19.44
CA PHE A 322 37.89 -22.37 19.45
C PHE A 322 38.67 -23.13 18.35
N ARG A 323 38.86 -22.53 17.18
CA ARG A 323 39.69 -23.11 16.10
C ARG A 323 41.18 -23.15 16.47
N GLU A 324 41.68 -22.15 17.19
CA GLU A 324 43.06 -22.10 17.69
C GLU A 324 43.28 -23.14 18.80
N ASP A 325 42.33 -23.30 19.73
CA ASP A 325 42.34 -24.36 20.75
C ASP A 325 42.31 -25.76 20.14
N LEU A 326 41.43 -26.01 19.16
CA LEU A 326 41.39 -27.27 18.40
C LEU A 326 42.72 -27.58 17.71
N ARG A 327 43.37 -26.58 17.11
CA ARG A 327 44.70 -26.74 16.52
C ARG A 327 45.74 -27.08 17.59
N GLY A 328 45.66 -26.46 18.78
CA GLY A 328 46.50 -26.78 19.92
C GLY A 328 46.31 -28.22 20.43
N VAL A 329 45.07 -28.72 20.49
CA VAL A 329 44.76 -30.12 20.83
C VAL A 329 45.28 -31.07 19.76
N GLN A 330 45.12 -30.76 18.48
CA GLN A 330 45.64 -31.57 17.37
C GLN A 330 47.17 -31.69 17.42
N VAL A 331 47.88 -30.59 17.69
CA VAL A 331 49.34 -30.60 17.87
C VAL A 331 49.72 -31.49 19.06
N LYS A 332 49.08 -31.34 20.22
CA LYS A 332 49.32 -32.21 21.39
C LYS A 332 49.06 -33.68 21.08
N TYR A 333 47.98 -34.00 20.36
CA TYR A 333 47.67 -35.37 19.95
C TYR A 333 48.75 -35.95 19.04
N THR A 334 49.20 -35.21 18.02
CA THR A 334 50.31 -35.67 17.16
C THR A 334 51.62 -35.86 17.94
N THR A 335 51.94 -34.97 18.88
CA THR A 335 53.11 -35.15 19.76
C THR A 335 52.98 -36.41 20.61
N SER A 336 51.81 -36.69 21.18
CA SER A 336 51.54 -37.92 21.94
C SER A 336 51.61 -39.19 21.09
N CYS A 337 51.14 -39.16 19.83
CA CYS A 337 51.31 -40.27 18.90
C CYS A 337 52.79 -40.54 18.63
N ASN A 338 53.59 -39.51 18.33
CA ASN A 338 55.02 -39.66 18.10
C ASN A 338 55.75 -40.21 19.35
N MET A 339 55.39 -39.76 20.55
CA MET A 339 55.93 -40.31 21.81
C MET A 339 55.51 -41.77 22.03
N LEU A 340 54.28 -42.16 21.67
CA LEU A 340 53.82 -43.54 21.74
C LEU A 340 54.53 -44.45 20.73
N GLU A 341 54.87 -43.95 19.54
CA GLU A 341 55.68 -44.67 18.56
C GLU A 341 57.12 -44.89 19.07
N GLN A 342 57.76 -43.86 19.62
CA GLN A 342 59.07 -43.98 20.28
C GLN A 342 59.04 -44.97 21.46
N LEU A 343 57.99 -44.95 22.29
CA LEU A 343 57.83 -45.91 23.39
C LEU A 343 57.63 -47.35 22.90
N LYS A 344 56.93 -47.55 21.77
CA LYS A 344 56.80 -48.88 21.14
C LYS A 344 58.12 -49.37 20.60
N GLU A 345 58.91 -48.52 19.96
CA GLU A 345 60.25 -48.84 19.44
C GLU A 345 61.18 -49.28 20.60
N ILE A 346 61.21 -48.51 21.70
CA ILE A 346 61.95 -48.87 22.92
C ILE A 346 61.41 -50.16 23.57
N SER A 347 60.10 -50.45 23.49
CA SER A 347 59.52 -51.70 24.00
C SER A 347 59.97 -52.89 23.15
N ALA A 348 59.93 -52.77 21.84
CA ALA A 348 60.38 -53.81 20.90
C ALA A 348 61.88 -54.11 21.04
N GLU A 349 62.72 -53.07 21.22
CA GLU A 349 64.15 -53.23 21.51
C GLU A 349 64.36 -54.00 22.83
N LYS A 350 63.62 -53.66 23.89
CA LYS A 350 63.67 -54.37 25.18
C LYS A 350 63.18 -55.81 25.09
N GLU A 351 62.11 -56.07 24.34
CA GLU A 351 61.59 -57.43 24.09
C GLU A 351 62.61 -58.27 23.30
N SER A 352 63.31 -57.67 22.32
CA SER A 352 64.43 -58.31 21.62
C SER A 352 65.57 -58.68 22.57
N VAL A 353 66.01 -57.74 23.42
CA VAL A 353 67.07 -57.99 24.41
C VAL A 353 66.64 -59.02 25.46
N LEU A 354 65.36 -59.03 25.87
CA LEU A 354 64.82 -60.06 26.76
C LEU A 354 64.77 -61.44 26.09
N HIS A 355 64.47 -61.52 24.80
CA HIS A 355 64.57 -62.75 24.03
C HIS A 355 66.01 -63.25 23.95
N GLU A 356 66.98 -62.39 23.60
CA GLU A 356 68.41 -62.75 23.60
C GLU A 356 68.86 -63.27 24.98
N LEU A 357 68.48 -62.58 26.07
CA LEU A 357 68.80 -63.00 27.44
C LEU A 357 68.10 -64.31 27.85
N GLN A 358 66.89 -64.57 27.37
CA GLN A 358 66.18 -65.82 27.59
C GLN A 358 66.84 -66.96 26.79
N ASP A 359 67.25 -66.73 25.55
CA ASP A 359 68.03 -67.70 24.76
C ASP A 359 69.38 -68.03 25.45
N TYR A 360 70.10 -67.02 25.96
CA TYR A 360 71.33 -67.22 26.76
C TYR A 360 71.06 -68.00 28.05
N LYS A 361 69.95 -67.74 28.72
CA LYS A 361 69.55 -68.47 29.93
C LYS A 361 69.19 -69.92 29.60
N ASP A 362 68.49 -70.16 28.50
CA ASP A 362 68.07 -71.50 28.10
C ASP A 362 69.27 -72.34 27.62
N LEU A 363 70.24 -71.72 26.95
CA LEU A 363 71.59 -72.27 26.71
C LEU A 363 72.33 -72.62 28.01
N LEU A 364 72.25 -71.77 29.04
CA LEU A 364 72.87 -72.02 30.35
C LEU A 364 72.17 -73.14 31.13
N THR A 365 70.84 -73.26 31.08
CA THR A 365 70.13 -74.40 31.65
C THR A 365 70.42 -75.67 30.87
N TYR A 366 70.45 -75.64 29.53
CA TYR A 366 70.84 -76.81 28.73
C TYR A 366 72.25 -77.28 29.10
N ALA A 367 73.23 -76.37 29.19
CA ALA A 367 74.59 -76.71 29.60
C ALA A 367 74.68 -77.21 31.06
N LYS A 368 73.77 -76.78 31.93
CA LYS A 368 73.68 -77.26 33.32
C LYS A 368 73.04 -78.65 33.38
N ASP A 369 71.94 -78.87 32.67
CA ASP A 369 71.26 -80.15 32.56
C ASP A 369 72.18 -81.19 31.90
N GLU A 370 73.02 -80.80 30.92
CA GLU A 370 74.07 -81.66 30.34
C GLU A 370 75.23 -81.98 31.32
N MET A 371 75.35 -81.23 32.43
CA MET A 371 76.25 -81.54 33.55
C MET A 371 75.56 -82.36 34.66
N ASP A 372 74.25 -82.21 34.84
CA ASP A 372 73.47 -82.94 35.84
C ASP A 372 72.98 -84.31 35.31
N GLU A 373 72.73 -84.48 34.00
CA GLU A 373 72.54 -85.79 33.32
C GLU A 373 73.78 -86.70 33.47
N LYS A 374 74.97 -86.13 33.68
CA LYS A 374 76.20 -86.89 33.98
C LYS A 374 76.26 -87.38 35.43
N LYS A 375 75.21 -87.18 36.24
CA LYS A 375 75.16 -87.60 37.66
C LYS A 375 73.98 -88.49 38.06
N GLU A 376 72.82 -88.44 37.41
CA GLU A 376 71.64 -89.24 37.83
C GLU A 376 71.35 -90.44 36.93
N ASN A 377 72.25 -91.44 37.01
CA ASN A 377 71.94 -92.81 36.58
C ASN A 377 71.41 -93.63 37.76
N CYS A 378 70.11 -93.56 38.07
CA CYS A 378 69.45 -94.58 38.91
C CYS A 378 67.91 -94.61 38.85
N ASN A 379 67.39 -95.65 38.19
CA ASN A 379 66.16 -96.41 38.49
C ASN A 379 64.75 -95.86 38.09
N PRO A 380 63.86 -96.67 37.46
CA PRO A 380 62.52 -96.27 37.01
C PRO A 380 61.36 -96.77 37.91
N ASN A 381 60.17 -96.15 37.82
CA ASN A 381 58.87 -96.81 38.09
C ASN A 381 57.63 -96.01 37.58
N LEU A 382 56.55 -96.78 37.33
CA LEU A 382 55.18 -96.50 36.79
C LEU A 382 54.23 -95.69 37.75
N PRO A 383 52.91 -95.44 37.47
CA PRO A 383 52.07 -95.31 36.23
C PRO A 383 50.96 -94.18 36.29
N GLU A 384 49.87 -94.31 35.49
CA GLU A 384 48.49 -93.72 35.64
C GLU A 384 48.26 -92.21 35.35
N MET A 385 47.08 -91.65 34.98
CA MET A 385 45.68 -92.06 34.64
C MET A 385 45.10 -90.99 33.63
N ALA A 386 44.29 -91.25 32.60
CA ALA A 386 42.85 -91.64 32.51
C ALA A 386 41.77 -90.53 32.77
N THR A 387 41.15 -90.02 31.68
CA THR A 387 39.76 -89.47 31.52
C THR A 387 39.48 -89.46 30.00
N LYS A 388 38.53 -90.14 29.33
CA LYS A 388 37.21 -90.74 29.60
C LYS A 388 36.02 -89.76 29.61
N ASP A 389 34.92 -90.27 29.02
CA ASP A 389 33.52 -89.77 28.98
C ASP A 389 33.27 -88.56 28.01
N SER A 390 32.12 -88.41 27.31
CA SER A 390 30.87 -89.20 27.24
C SER A 390 30.21 -89.09 25.83
N GLU A 391 29.84 -90.27 25.30
CA GLU A 391 28.55 -90.70 24.73
C GLU A 391 27.82 -89.97 23.56
N ASN A 392 27.52 -90.80 22.54
CA ASN A 392 26.36 -90.79 21.62
C ASN A 392 25.03 -90.92 22.43
N PRO A 393 23.78 -90.77 21.90
CA PRO A 393 23.32 -91.00 20.52
C PRO A 393 22.38 -89.84 20.04
N GLU A 394 21.47 -89.90 19.04
CA GLU A 394 20.89 -90.96 18.19
C GLU A 394 20.84 -90.54 16.71
N ASP A 395 20.63 -91.51 15.82
CA ASP A 395 20.40 -91.33 14.38
C ASP A 395 19.08 -92.06 13.99
N PRO A 396 17.96 -91.37 13.76
CA PRO A 396 16.66 -92.01 13.56
C PRO A 396 16.57 -92.82 12.26
N GLN A 397 16.06 -94.05 12.38
CA GLN A 397 15.93 -94.99 11.27
C GLN A 397 15.17 -94.40 10.07
N ARG A 398 15.80 -94.47 8.90
CA ARG A 398 15.22 -94.09 7.61
C ARG A 398 14.19 -95.14 7.17
N VAL A 399 12.93 -94.94 7.56
CA VAL A 399 11.80 -95.76 7.11
C VAL A 399 11.53 -95.46 5.63
N GLU A 400 11.76 -96.44 4.75
CA GLU A 400 11.29 -96.39 3.37
C GLU A 400 9.77 -96.56 3.35
N THR A 401 9.05 -95.45 3.22
CA THR A 401 7.61 -95.45 2.94
C THR A 401 7.37 -95.63 1.44
N ASP A 402 6.42 -96.51 1.09
CA ASP A 402 5.96 -96.75 -0.28
C ASP A 402 5.64 -95.44 -1.05
N PRO A 403 5.78 -95.43 -2.39
CA PRO A 403 5.49 -94.26 -3.20
C PRO A 403 4.02 -93.86 -3.08
N MET A 404 3.79 -92.75 -2.38
CA MET A 404 2.47 -92.15 -2.20
C MET A 404 1.84 -91.88 -3.57
N PRO A 405 0.55 -92.21 -3.79
CA PRO A 405 -0.11 -92.00 -5.07
C PRO A 405 -0.04 -90.50 -5.46
N PRO A 406 0.03 -90.18 -6.76
CA PRO A 406 0.15 -88.80 -7.22
C PRO A 406 -1.04 -87.99 -6.68
N PRO A 407 -0.81 -86.92 -5.88
CA PRO A 407 -1.87 -86.11 -5.33
C PRO A 407 -2.71 -85.47 -6.44
N ASP A 408 -4.00 -85.27 -6.13
CA ASP A 408 -4.98 -84.65 -7.02
C ASP A 408 -4.45 -83.30 -7.55
N PRO A 409 -4.43 -83.06 -8.89
CA PRO A 409 -3.97 -81.80 -9.46
C PRO A 409 -4.67 -80.57 -8.91
N GLU A 410 -5.97 -80.64 -8.60
CA GLU A 410 -6.71 -79.49 -8.05
C GLU A 410 -6.25 -79.15 -6.63
N LEU A 411 -6.00 -80.19 -5.81
CA LEU A 411 -5.47 -80.04 -4.46
C LEU A 411 -4.03 -79.48 -4.48
N TRP A 412 -3.22 -79.86 -5.47
CA TRP A 412 -1.88 -79.29 -5.67
C TRP A 412 -1.96 -77.79 -5.98
N ASP A 413 -2.86 -77.41 -6.89
CA ASP A 413 -3.08 -76.03 -7.31
C ASP A 413 -3.54 -75.14 -6.13
N GLU A 414 -4.35 -75.68 -5.21
CA GLU A 414 -4.72 -75.00 -3.95
C GLU A 414 -3.56 -74.94 -2.95
N CYS A 415 -2.79 -76.01 -2.78
CA CYS A 415 -1.58 -76.02 -1.96
C CYS A 415 -0.55 -75.01 -2.45
N GLU A 416 -0.31 -74.88 -3.75
CA GLU A 416 0.62 -73.90 -4.30
C GLU A 416 0.13 -72.46 -4.06
N LYS A 417 -1.17 -72.19 -4.25
CA LYS A 417 -1.78 -70.90 -3.90
C LYS A 417 -1.60 -70.60 -2.42
N PHE A 418 -1.83 -71.57 -1.53
CA PHE A 418 -1.63 -71.40 -0.09
C PHE A 418 -0.17 -71.11 0.26
N VAL A 419 0.79 -71.84 -0.31
CA VAL A 419 2.23 -71.60 -0.12
C VAL A 419 2.62 -70.20 -0.60
N ARG A 420 2.15 -69.75 -1.77
CA ARG A 420 2.39 -68.37 -2.25
C ARG A 420 1.81 -67.31 -1.32
N TYR A 421 0.60 -67.52 -0.79
CA TYR A 421 0.01 -66.63 0.23
C TYR A 421 0.78 -66.64 1.55
N PHE A 422 1.30 -67.79 1.97
CA PHE A 422 2.10 -67.92 3.19
C PHE A 422 3.44 -67.18 3.06
N ILE A 423 4.16 -67.38 1.95
CA ILE A 423 5.41 -66.67 1.64
C ILE A 423 5.17 -65.16 1.59
N SER A 424 4.14 -64.70 0.87
CA SER A 424 3.83 -63.26 0.79
C SER A 424 3.46 -62.64 2.14
N ALA A 425 2.77 -63.39 3.01
CA ALA A 425 2.47 -62.94 4.38
C ALA A 425 3.74 -62.92 5.26
N GLN A 426 4.67 -63.85 5.06
CA GLN A 426 5.96 -63.84 5.75
C GLN A 426 6.81 -62.62 5.32
N GLU A 427 6.89 -62.33 4.03
CA GLU A 427 7.57 -61.13 3.50
C GLU A 427 6.96 -59.83 4.06
N GLU A 428 5.62 -59.74 4.20
CA GLU A 428 4.96 -58.59 4.83
C GLU A 428 5.32 -58.46 6.32
N VAL A 429 5.39 -59.58 7.05
CA VAL A 429 5.82 -59.61 8.46
C VAL A 429 7.28 -59.17 8.61
N GLU A 430 8.18 -59.61 7.73
CA GLU A 430 9.59 -59.21 7.72
C GLU A 430 9.75 -57.71 7.42
N GLN A 431 9.01 -57.16 6.44
CA GLN A 431 8.99 -55.72 6.15
C GLN A 431 8.45 -54.90 7.32
N LEU A 432 7.36 -55.36 7.98
CA LEU A 432 6.82 -54.70 9.16
C LEU A 432 7.80 -54.74 10.35
N ALA A 433 8.56 -55.83 10.51
CA ALA A 433 9.61 -55.93 11.52
C ALA A 433 10.76 -54.95 11.24
N GLU A 434 11.23 -54.82 10.00
CA GLU A 434 12.26 -53.83 9.63
C GLU A 434 11.79 -52.39 9.87
N ILE A 435 10.54 -52.08 9.49
CA ILE A 435 9.91 -50.78 9.77
C ILE A 435 9.86 -50.50 11.28
N ALA A 436 9.49 -51.49 12.09
CA ALA A 436 9.45 -51.37 13.55
C ALA A 436 10.86 -51.13 14.14
N ILE A 437 11.88 -51.84 13.68
CA ILE A 437 13.28 -51.65 14.09
C ILE A 437 13.76 -50.23 13.73
N ASN A 438 13.49 -49.77 12.50
CA ASN A 438 13.89 -48.44 12.04
C ASN A 438 13.17 -47.31 12.80
N ASN A 439 11.88 -47.50 13.13
CA ASN A 439 11.12 -46.56 13.95
C ASN A 439 11.64 -46.50 15.40
N ASN A 440 11.98 -47.65 16.00
CA ASN A 440 12.61 -47.70 17.32
C ASN A 440 13.99 -47.03 17.33
N ARG A 441 14.79 -47.16 16.27
CA ARG A 441 16.06 -46.42 16.13
C ARG A 441 15.83 -44.91 16.11
N LYS A 442 14.91 -44.41 15.27
CA LYS A 442 14.57 -42.98 15.20
C LYS A 442 14.02 -42.44 16.53
N LEU A 443 13.22 -43.25 17.24
CA LEU A 443 12.74 -42.92 18.57
C LEU A 443 13.90 -42.72 19.56
N ASN A 444 14.89 -43.61 19.55
CA ASN A 444 16.08 -43.48 20.41
C ASN A 444 16.92 -42.25 20.03
N GLU A 445 17.10 -41.97 18.73
CA GLU A 445 17.77 -40.76 18.24
C GLU A 445 17.06 -39.47 18.72
N TRP A 446 15.73 -39.42 18.62
CA TRP A 446 14.93 -38.30 19.13
C TRP A 446 15.00 -38.18 20.65
N GLN A 447 15.00 -39.30 21.39
CA GLN A 447 15.15 -39.28 22.86
C GLN A 447 16.52 -38.73 23.30
N GLU A 448 17.60 -39.05 22.60
CA GLU A 448 18.92 -38.49 22.94
C GLU A 448 19.04 -37.01 22.53
N GLN A 449 18.48 -36.59 21.38
CA GLN A 449 18.37 -35.16 21.03
C GLN A 449 17.55 -34.39 22.08
N LEU A 450 16.46 -34.97 22.57
CA LEU A 450 15.61 -34.43 23.62
C LEU A 450 16.39 -34.28 24.95
N ARG A 451 17.26 -35.26 25.27
CA ARG A 451 18.13 -35.24 26.45
C ARG A 451 19.22 -34.17 26.34
N GLN A 452 19.87 -34.05 25.18
CA GLN A 452 20.87 -33.02 24.89
C GLN A 452 20.27 -31.61 24.94
N SER A 453 19.08 -31.41 24.37
CA SER A 453 18.35 -30.14 24.44
C SER A 453 18.01 -29.74 25.89
N LYS A 454 17.55 -30.69 26.72
CA LYS A 454 17.31 -30.47 28.17
C LYS A 454 18.59 -30.07 28.91
N THR A 455 19.71 -30.74 28.67
CA THR A 455 20.98 -30.40 29.34
C THR A 455 21.51 -29.02 28.93
N THR A 456 21.43 -28.68 27.63
CA THR A 456 21.81 -27.34 27.14
C THR A 456 20.92 -26.24 27.72
N SER A 457 19.61 -26.48 27.81
CA SER A 457 18.66 -25.55 28.45
C SER A 457 18.94 -25.39 29.95
N ALA A 458 19.23 -26.48 30.66
CA ALA A 458 19.60 -26.44 32.07
C ALA A 458 20.91 -25.66 32.31
N GLN A 459 21.90 -25.83 31.43
CA GLN A 459 23.15 -25.06 31.45
C GLN A 459 22.88 -23.56 31.23
N LYS A 460 22.11 -23.18 30.20
CA LYS A 460 21.77 -21.76 29.95
C LYS A 460 20.99 -21.15 31.11
N ASN A 461 20.12 -21.91 31.78
CA ASN A 461 19.45 -21.49 33.02
C ASN A 461 20.38 -21.36 34.23
N ALA A 462 21.51 -22.06 34.27
CA ALA A 462 22.55 -21.86 35.29
C ALA A 462 23.38 -20.60 34.98
N GLU A 463 23.78 -20.40 33.71
CA GLU A 463 24.46 -19.19 33.24
C GLU A 463 23.62 -17.92 33.51
N LEU A 464 22.32 -17.95 33.20
CA LEU A 464 21.39 -16.83 33.45
C LEU A 464 21.28 -16.50 34.94
N ARG A 465 21.18 -17.50 35.82
CA ARG A 465 21.17 -17.28 37.28
C ARG A 465 22.49 -16.71 37.79
N GLY A 466 23.63 -17.21 37.30
CA GLY A 466 24.94 -16.64 37.62
C GLY A 466 25.05 -15.16 37.23
N LEU A 467 24.55 -14.77 36.05
CA LEU A 467 24.49 -13.36 35.63
C LEU A 467 23.56 -12.52 36.52
N GLN A 468 22.38 -13.05 36.91
CA GLN A 468 21.49 -12.36 37.85
C GLN A 468 22.12 -12.15 39.24
N GLU A 469 22.91 -13.12 39.71
CA GLU A 469 23.66 -13.00 40.97
C GLU A 469 24.84 -12.02 40.85
N SER A 470 25.52 -11.98 39.69
CA SER A 470 26.56 -10.98 39.39
C SER A 470 26.00 -9.54 39.35
N ILE A 471 24.82 -9.33 38.75
CA ILE A 471 24.14 -8.03 38.76
C ILE A 471 23.78 -7.61 40.19
N LYS A 472 23.11 -8.48 40.96
CA LYS A 472 22.73 -8.21 42.36
C LYS A 472 23.92 -7.88 43.26
N THR A 473 25.07 -8.52 43.04
CA THR A 473 26.28 -8.25 43.82
C THR A 473 26.92 -6.90 43.44
N GLN A 474 26.87 -6.49 42.17
CA GLN A 474 27.28 -5.13 41.76
C GLN A 474 26.31 -4.04 42.25
N GLU A 475 24.99 -4.26 42.18
CA GLU A 475 23.97 -3.37 42.76
C GLU A 475 24.13 -3.22 44.29
N GLY A 476 24.50 -4.30 44.97
CA GLY A 476 24.84 -4.27 46.41
C GLY A 476 26.05 -3.38 46.71
N LEU A 477 27.10 -3.46 45.88
CA LEU A 477 28.33 -2.67 46.03
C LEU A 477 28.12 -1.17 45.80
N THR A 478 27.27 -0.78 44.85
CA THR A 478 26.98 0.64 44.57
C THR A 478 26.06 1.29 45.61
N SER A 479 25.41 0.51 46.48
CA SER A 479 24.58 1.03 47.58
C SER A 479 25.36 1.59 48.78
N PHE A 480 26.69 1.43 48.81
CA PHE A 480 27.53 1.94 49.91
C PHE A 480 27.62 3.48 49.88
N LYS A 481 26.99 4.11 50.86
CA LYS A 481 26.68 5.55 50.92
C LYS A 481 27.89 6.46 50.67
N GLY A 482 27.80 7.31 49.64
CA GLY A 482 28.41 8.64 49.62
C GLY A 482 29.39 8.95 48.47
N GLY A 483 29.89 7.95 47.76
CA GLY A 483 30.72 8.15 46.56
C GLY A 483 29.85 8.45 45.33
N LYS A 484 30.26 9.43 44.50
CA LYS A 484 29.78 9.45 43.10
C LYS A 484 30.28 8.15 42.44
N PRO A 485 29.43 7.37 41.75
CA PRO A 485 29.91 6.22 40.99
C PRO A 485 30.89 6.69 39.92
N GLU A 486 32.08 6.07 39.87
CA GLU A 486 33.02 6.26 38.77
C GLU A 486 32.39 5.74 37.48
N ALA A 487 32.55 6.49 36.38
CA ALA A 487 31.82 6.28 35.14
C ALA A 487 31.97 4.85 34.56
N ASP A 488 33.11 4.21 34.81
CA ASP A 488 33.42 2.86 34.34
C ASP A 488 32.50 1.79 34.94
N THR A 489 31.96 2.02 36.16
CA THR A 489 31.02 1.07 36.78
C THR A 489 29.64 1.05 36.12
N SER A 490 29.22 2.17 35.50
CA SER A 490 27.96 2.25 34.74
C SER A 490 28.01 1.38 33.48
N CYS A 491 29.12 1.42 32.75
CA CYS A 491 29.27 0.69 31.49
C CYS A 491 29.18 -0.84 31.68
N ILE A 492 29.74 -1.35 32.79
CA ILE A 492 29.69 -2.78 33.13
C ILE A 492 28.25 -3.22 33.47
N MET A 493 27.49 -2.40 34.19
CA MET A 493 26.07 -2.69 34.49
C MET A 493 25.22 -2.72 33.21
N ASP A 494 25.40 -1.76 32.30
CA ASP A 494 24.66 -1.74 31.02
C ASP A 494 24.97 -2.99 30.17
N GLU A 495 26.23 -3.43 30.11
CA GLU A 495 26.61 -4.65 29.40
C GLU A 495 25.99 -5.92 30.03
N LEU A 496 25.94 -5.99 31.36
CA LEU A 496 25.31 -7.11 32.07
C LEU A 496 23.79 -7.14 31.89
N LEU A 497 23.12 -5.98 31.89
CA LEU A 497 21.68 -5.86 31.62
C LEU A 497 21.35 -6.30 30.18
N ILE A 498 22.13 -5.88 29.19
CA ILE A 498 21.99 -6.33 27.80
C ILE A 498 22.20 -7.85 27.67
N LYS A 499 23.20 -8.42 28.35
CA LYS A 499 23.40 -9.88 28.39
C LYS A 499 22.24 -10.62 29.04
N LEU A 500 21.67 -10.07 30.12
CA LEU A 500 20.54 -10.66 30.82
C LEU A 500 19.27 -10.69 29.95
N ASP A 501 18.93 -9.60 29.25
CA ASP A 501 17.71 -9.55 28.45
C ASP A 501 17.79 -10.45 27.20
N ASN A 502 18.94 -10.47 26.51
CA ASN A 502 19.22 -11.43 25.42
C ASN A 502 19.06 -12.89 25.90
N GLN A 503 19.57 -13.24 27.09
CA GLN A 503 19.41 -14.59 27.66
C GLN A 503 17.95 -14.90 28.02
N GLN A 504 17.17 -13.92 28.50
CA GLN A 504 15.75 -14.11 28.73
C GLN A 504 14.97 -14.32 27.43
N GLU A 505 15.30 -13.61 26.35
CA GLU A 505 14.64 -13.77 25.06
C GLU A 505 14.94 -15.15 24.45
N ILE A 506 16.20 -15.60 24.49
CA ILE A 506 16.60 -16.96 24.11
C ILE A 506 15.84 -18.00 24.96
N HIS A 507 15.68 -17.77 26.27
CA HIS A 507 14.92 -18.66 27.13
C HIS A 507 13.42 -18.71 26.76
N ARG A 508 12.78 -17.56 26.50
CA ARG A 508 11.37 -17.50 26.03
C ARG A 508 11.20 -18.25 24.70
N PHE A 509 12.13 -18.07 23.77
CA PHE A 509 12.14 -18.79 22.49
C PHE A 509 12.29 -20.31 22.71
N MET A 510 13.27 -20.74 23.49
CA MET A 510 13.51 -22.17 23.77
C MET A 510 12.33 -22.82 24.51
N ALA A 511 11.69 -22.12 25.45
CA ALA A 511 10.50 -22.61 26.13
C ALA A 511 9.28 -22.75 25.20
N SER A 512 9.08 -21.77 24.31
CA SER A 512 8.03 -21.82 23.28
C SER A 512 8.27 -22.95 22.27
N TYR A 513 9.49 -23.05 21.74
CA TYR A 513 9.91 -24.14 20.85
C TYR A 513 9.75 -25.50 21.53
N TRP A 514 10.16 -25.64 22.79
CA TRP A 514 9.97 -26.85 23.58
C TRP A 514 8.49 -27.24 23.70
N HIS A 515 7.62 -26.28 23.99
CA HIS A 515 6.18 -26.52 24.11
C HIS A 515 5.56 -26.99 22.78
N ILE A 516 5.96 -26.38 21.66
CA ILE A 516 5.53 -26.77 20.31
C ILE A 516 6.04 -28.19 19.99
N VAL A 517 7.33 -28.47 20.26
CA VAL A 517 7.91 -29.80 20.02
C VAL A 517 7.19 -30.85 20.89
N SER A 518 7.07 -30.66 22.20
CA SER A 518 6.45 -31.64 23.09
C SER A 518 4.98 -31.91 22.73
N THR A 519 4.19 -30.88 22.46
CA THR A 519 2.79 -31.06 22.03
C THR A 519 2.67 -31.74 20.68
N SER A 520 3.58 -31.43 19.73
CA SER A 520 3.63 -32.10 18.43
C SER A 520 4.04 -33.58 18.55
N THR A 521 5.05 -33.90 19.38
CA THR A 521 5.49 -35.28 19.59
C THR A 521 4.44 -36.10 20.31
N ASP A 522 3.77 -35.55 21.33
CA ASP A 522 2.68 -36.24 22.03
C ASP A 522 1.52 -36.56 21.08
N SER A 523 1.16 -35.62 20.18
CA SER A 523 0.16 -35.88 19.14
C SER A 523 0.62 -36.95 18.14
N PHE A 524 1.91 -36.96 17.77
CA PHE A 524 2.47 -37.95 16.86
C PHE A 524 2.52 -39.34 17.50
N PHE A 525 2.90 -39.45 18.78
CA PHE A 525 2.86 -40.69 19.54
C PHE A 525 1.43 -41.21 19.73
N GLN A 526 0.45 -40.35 19.99
CA GLN A 526 -0.97 -40.76 20.03
C GLN A 526 -1.47 -41.28 18.67
N ILE A 527 -1.10 -40.61 17.57
CA ILE A 527 -1.44 -41.07 16.21
C ILE A 527 -0.75 -42.39 15.87
N TYR A 528 0.52 -42.56 16.26
CA TYR A 528 1.26 -43.79 16.04
C TYR A 528 0.69 -44.95 16.86
N ALA A 529 0.41 -44.74 18.15
CA ALA A 529 -0.18 -45.74 19.04
C ALA A 529 -1.57 -46.18 18.56
N THR A 530 -2.47 -45.23 18.28
CA THR A 530 -3.80 -45.57 17.72
C THR A 530 -3.73 -46.19 16.32
N GLY A 531 -2.72 -45.85 15.52
CA GLY A 531 -2.41 -46.52 14.27
C GLY A 531 -2.01 -47.98 14.46
N ALA A 532 -1.03 -48.23 15.35
CA ALA A 532 -0.50 -49.56 15.68
C ALA A 532 -1.57 -50.47 16.33
N ASP A 533 -2.37 -49.94 17.26
CA ASP A 533 -3.51 -50.65 17.85
C ASP A 533 -4.53 -51.05 16.78
N ARG A 534 -4.81 -50.14 15.83
CA ARG A 534 -5.76 -50.39 14.74
C ARG A 534 -5.25 -51.43 13.75
N THR A 535 -3.98 -51.39 13.36
CA THR A 535 -3.39 -52.43 12.49
C THR A 535 -3.35 -53.78 13.19
N THR A 536 -2.98 -53.81 14.47
CA THR A 536 -2.97 -55.04 15.29
C THR A 536 -4.37 -55.64 15.40
N LYS A 537 -5.39 -54.80 15.66
CA LYS A 537 -6.79 -55.22 15.70
C LYS A 537 -7.26 -55.77 14.36
N ASN A 538 -7.02 -55.07 13.26
CA ASN A 538 -7.39 -55.52 11.91
C ASN A 538 -6.77 -56.89 11.58
N PHE A 539 -5.49 -57.09 11.95
CA PHE A 539 -4.80 -58.37 11.75
C PHE A 539 -5.43 -59.50 12.58
N ILE A 540 -5.71 -59.27 13.87
CA ILE A 540 -6.40 -60.23 14.74
C ILE A 540 -7.80 -60.58 14.21
N ASP A 541 -8.55 -59.58 13.73
CA ASP A 541 -9.89 -59.80 13.19
C ASP A 541 -9.85 -60.57 11.85
N CYS A 542 -8.86 -60.31 10.98
CA CYS A 542 -8.61 -61.11 9.78
C CYS A 542 -8.23 -62.57 10.10
N LEU A 543 -7.37 -62.80 11.10
CA LEU A 543 -7.06 -64.15 11.58
C LEU A 543 -8.29 -64.88 12.12
N ARG A 544 -9.19 -64.18 12.83
CA ARG A 544 -10.47 -64.73 13.31
C ARG A 544 -11.41 -65.07 12.15
N GLU A 545 -11.46 -64.26 11.11
CA GLU A 545 -12.26 -64.55 9.91
C GLU A 545 -11.72 -65.78 9.16
N LYS A 546 -10.40 -65.88 8.95
CA LYS A 546 -9.78 -67.08 8.38
C LYS A 546 -10.04 -68.32 9.25
N LYS A 547 -9.90 -68.24 10.57
CA LYS A 547 -10.23 -69.36 11.48
C LYS A 547 -11.69 -69.81 11.33
N LYS A 548 -12.63 -68.87 11.30
CA LYS A 548 -14.07 -69.15 11.06
C LYS A 548 -14.35 -69.73 9.68
N ALA A 549 -13.54 -69.42 8.66
CA ALA A 549 -13.66 -70.03 7.34
C ALA A 549 -13.22 -71.50 7.36
N PHE A 550 -12.10 -71.81 8.02
CA PHE A 550 -11.66 -73.19 8.26
C PHE A 550 -12.67 -73.99 9.11
N GLU A 551 -13.17 -73.42 10.21
CA GLU A 551 -14.22 -74.05 11.05
C GLU A 551 -15.56 -74.28 10.31
N LYS A 552 -15.75 -73.65 9.14
CA LYS A 552 -16.94 -73.80 8.29
C LYS A 552 -16.73 -74.69 7.07
N GLN A 553 -15.50 -75.13 6.78
CA GLN A 553 -15.31 -76.18 5.79
C GLN A 553 -15.93 -77.47 6.37
N PRO A 554 -16.85 -78.14 5.65
CA PRO A 554 -17.45 -79.37 6.15
C PRO A 554 -16.35 -80.40 6.40
N SER A 555 -16.41 -81.06 7.55
CA SER A 555 -15.52 -82.17 7.88
C SER A 555 -15.64 -83.23 6.78
N VAL A 556 -14.51 -83.56 6.15
CA VAL A 556 -14.41 -84.43 4.95
C VAL A 556 -14.97 -85.84 5.19
N GLU A 557 -15.21 -86.23 6.44
CA GLU A 557 -15.81 -87.50 6.86
C GLU A 557 -17.29 -87.68 6.47
N GLU A 558 -18.01 -86.65 6.01
CA GLU A 558 -19.44 -86.75 5.65
C GLU A 558 -19.74 -86.84 4.13
N ILE A 559 -18.74 -87.17 3.30
CA ILE A 559 -18.98 -87.56 1.89
C ILE A 559 -19.08 -89.08 1.79
N ALA A 560 -20.18 -89.64 2.31
CA ALA A 560 -20.56 -91.02 2.05
C ALA A 560 -21.14 -91.13 0.62
N PRO A 561 -20.57 -91.97 -0.27
CA PRO A 561 -21.11 -92.12 -1.63
C PRO A 561 -22.42 -92.92 -1.60
N GLN A 562 -23.56 -92.22 -1.67
CA GLN A 562 -24.86 -92.87 -1.86
C GLN A 562 -24.99 -93.41 -3.28
N SER A 563 -24.66 -94.69 -3.45
CA SER A 563 -24.95 -95.48 -4.64
C SER A 563 -26.41 -95.96 -4.64
N SER A 564 -27.26 -95.31 -5.43
CA SER A 564 -28.52 -95.89 -5.94
C SER A 564 -28.98 -95.07 -7.15
N ASN A 565 -28.85 -95.59 -8.37
CA ASN A 565 -29.80 -96.48 -9.04
C ASN A 565 -31.16 -95.83 -9.35
N THR A 566 -31.51 -95.87 -10.65
CA THR A 566 -32.86 -95.73 -11.23
C THR A 566 -33.56 -94.37 -11.02
N GLU A 567 -34.39 -93.86 -11.93
CA GLU A 567 -35.05 -94.50 -13.07
C GLU A 567 -35.37 -93.50 -14.21
N ASN A 568 -35.76 -94.03 -15.37
CA ASN A 568 -36.15 -93.22 -16.53
C ASN A 568 -37.43 -92.42 -16.28
N ASN A 569 -37.48 -91.15 -16.72
CA ASN A 569 -38.72 -90.65 -17.35
C ASN A 569 -38.44 -89.47 -18.32
N PRO A 570 -38.82 -89.56 -19.60
CA PRO A 570 -38.76 -88.43 -20.53
C PRO A 570 -40.13 -87.77 -20.72
N GLN A 571 -40.22 -86.43 -20.59
CA GLN A 571 -41.21 -85.62 -21.33
C GLN A 571 -40.89 -84.12 -21.30
N SER A 572 -40.90 -83.52 -22.49
CA SER A 572 -40.89 -82.06 -22.76
C SER A 572 -42.29 -81.45 -22.47
N PRO A 573 -42.54 -80.13 -22.56
CA PRO A 573 -41.99 -79.16 -23.52
C PRO A 573 -40.78 -78.36 -23.03
#